data_AF-A0A2E9KVB3-F1
#
_entry.id   AF-A0A2E9KVB3-F1
#
_cell.length_a   1.000
_cell.length_b   1.000
_cell.length_c   1.000
_cell.angle_alpha   90.00
_cell.angle_beta   90.00
_cell.angle_gamma   90.00
#
_symmetry.space_group_name_H-M   'P 1'
#
loop_
_entity.id
_entity.type
_entity.pdbx_description
1 polymer ?
#
loop_
_entity_poly.entity_id
_entity_poly.type
_entity_poly.pdbx_seq_one_letter_code
_entity_poly.pdbx_strand_id
1 'polypeptide(L)'
;MPKRKDEGRSCNLINLESITLIRDKSRLINSVKRFGPKLLSVFILIGLLLVLVALKTNVTRVGLELADLKEERNTLNIKNQKLKTDKSKLQSHERIKSIALLYGMKFPGQQDLIRAKND
;
A
#
# COMPACT_ATOMS: atom_id res chain seq x y z
N MET A 1 -83.98 0.08 19.20
CA MET A 1 -83.06 0.42 18.09
C MET A 1 -83.10 1.93 17.85
N PRO A 2 -81.94 2.61 17.90
CA PRO A 2 -81.58 3.49 16.78
C PRO A 2 -80.11 3.30 16.37
N LYS A 3 -79.89 3.10 15.06
CA LYS A 3 -78.57 3.00 14.42
C LYS A 3 -78.17 4.36 13.82
N ARG A 4 -76.86 4.55 13.68
CA ARG A 4 -76.13 5.53 12.84
C ARG A 4 -75.89 6.91 13.43
N LYS A 5 -74.83 7.02 14.26
CA LYS A 5 -74.12 8.30 14.51
C LYS A 5 -72.60 8.21 14.36
N ASP A 6 -72.08 7.08 13.88
CA ASP A 6 -70.63 6.80 13.91
C ASP A 6 -69.92 6.97 12.56
N GLU A 7 -70.64 6.91 11.43
CA GLU A 7 -70.01 7.00 10.09
C GLU A 7 -69.46 8.41 9.77
N GLY A 8 -70.04 9.48 10.32
CA GLY A 8 -69.60 10.87 10.06
C GLY A 8 -68.38 11.33 10.86
N ARG A 9 -68.02 10.66 11.96
CA ARG A 9 -66.82 10.99 12.76
C ARG A 9 -65.57 10.30 12.23
N SER A 10 -65.71 9.08 11.72
CA SER A 10 -64.57 8.30 11.21
C SER A 10 -63.94 8.96 9.98
N CYS A 11 -64.74 9.51 9.05
CA CYS A 11 -64.23 10.20 7.86
C CYS A 11 -63.49 11.52 8.17
N ASN A 12 -63.86 12.22 9.25
CA ASN A 12 -63.20 13.45 9.66
C ASN A 12 -61.87 13.17 10.38
N LEU A 13 -61.80 12.10 11.18
CA LEU A 13 -60.58 11.72 11.89
C LEU A 13 -59.46 11.30 10.92
N ILE A 14 -59.81 10.50 9.89
CA ILE A 14 -58.86 10.03 8.86
C ILE A 14 -58.32 11.20 8.01
N ASN A 15 -59.16 12.20 7.72
CA ASN A 15 -58.72 13.43 7.04
C ASN A 15 -57.80 14.29 7.93
N LEU A 16 -58.08 14.37 9.24
CA LEU A 16 -57.25 15.16 10.14
C LEU A 16 -55.85 14.55 10.32
N GLU A 17 -55.78 13.22 10.50
CA GLU A 17 -54.50 12.50 10.60
C GLU A 17 -53.66 12.66 9.33
N SER A 18 -54.25 12.44 8.15
CA SER A 18 -53.55 12.60 6.87
C SER A 18 -53.03 14.02 6.65
N ILE A 19 -53.80 15.06 7.03
CA ILE A 19 -53.35 16.46 6.95
C ILE A 19 -52.19 16.73 7.93
N THR A 20 -52.23 16.18 9.15
CA THR A 20 -51.13 16.33 10.11
C THR A 20 -49.86 15.62 9.65
N LEU A 21 -50.00 14.42 9.06
CA LEU A 21 -48.90 13.63 8.53
C LEU A 21 -48.22 14.32 7.34
N ILE A 22 -49.01 14.90 6.43
CA ILE A 22 -48.48 15.69 5.30
C ILE A 22 -47.71 16.91 5.83
N ARG A 23 -48.26 17.61 6.82
CA ARG A 23 -47.65 18.82 7.42
C ARG A 23 -46.31 18.52 8.09
N ASP A 24 -46.22 17.41 8.82
CA ASP A 24 -44.97 16.98 9.47
C ASP A 24 -43.94 16.53 8.44
N LYS A 25 -44.36 15.82 7.39
CA LYS A 25 -43.49 15.44 6.27
C LYS A 25 -42.93 16.68 5.55
N SER A 26 -43.77 17.69 5.30
CA SER A 26 -43.36 18.97 4.71
C SER A 26 -42.42 19.77 5.62
N ARG A 27 -42.64 19.76 6.95
CA ARG A 27 -41.72 20.38 7.93
C ARG A 27 -40.36 19.70 7.95
N LEU A 28 -40.33 18.38 7.90
CA LEU A 28 -39.09 17.59 7.84
C LEU A 28 -38.32 17.87 6.57
N ILE A 29 -38.99 17.85 5.40
CA ILE A 29 -38.37 18.14 4.11
C ILE A 29 -37.82 19.58 4.07
N ASN A 30 -38.57 20.55 4.58
CA ASN A 30 -38.10 21.95 4.63
C ASN A 30 -36.94 22.15 5.60
N SER A 31 -36.92 21.43 6.71
CA SER A 31 -35.79 21.45 7.65
C SER A 31 -34.54 20.84 7.01
N VAL A 32 -34.67 19.66 6.41
CA VAL A 32 -33.57 19.00 5.68
C VAL A 32 -33.07 19.87 4.52
N LYS A 33 -33.96 20.55 3.79
CA LYS A 33 -33.58 21.46 2.69
C LYS A 33 -32.81 22.69 3.19
N ARG A 34 -33.06 23.14 4.42
CA ARG A 34 -32.39 24.29 5.05
C ARG A 34 -31.04 23.92 5.71
N PHE A 35 -30.93 22.72 6.27
CA PHE A 35 -29.71 22.24 6.94
C PHE A 35 -28.79 21.40 6.04
N GLY A 36 -29.34 20.78 5.00
CA GLY A 36 -28.62 19.96 4.02
C GLY A 36 -27.36 20.61 3.44
N PRO A 37 -27.39 21.85 2.91
CA PRO A 37 -26.20 22.47 2.34
C PRO A 37 -25.11 22.77 3.37
N LYS A 38 -25.47 23.04 4.64
CA LYS A 38 -24.51 23.25 5.74
C LYS A 38 -23.87 21.94 6.18
N LEU A 39 -24.62 20.85 6.20
CA LEU A 39 -24.06 19.53 6.48
C LEU A 39 -23.14 19.07 5.34
N LEU A 40 -23.55 19.29 4.09
CA LEU A 40 -22.74 18.98 2.91
C LEU A 40 -21.36 19.65 2.97
N SER A 41 -21.29 20.93 3.34
CA SER A 41 -20.01 21.64 3.45
C SER A 41 -19.09 21.05 4.53
N VAL A 42 -19.65 20.61 5.66
CA VAL A 42 -18.88 19.94 6.73
C VAL A 42 -18.38 18.57 6.27
N PHE A 43 -19.21 17.80 5.57
CA PHE A 43 -18.80 16.52 4.99
C PHE A 43 -17.70 16.68 3.93
N ILE A 44 -17.78 17.70 3.08
CA ILE A 44 -16.72 18.01 2.11
C ILE A 44 -15.41 18.35 2.83
N LEU A 45 -15.47 19.15 3.90
CA LEU A 45 -14.30 19.51 4.70
C LEU A 45 -13.65 18.27 5.35
N ILE A 46 -14.46 17.40 5.94
CA ILE A 46 -14.00 16.15 6.56
C ILE A 46 -13.41 15.21 5.50
N GLY A 47 -14.08 15.06 4.36
CA GLY A 47 -13.60 14.26 3.24
C GLY A 47 -12.23 14.75 2.74
N LEU A 48 -12.07 16.06 2.58
CA LEU A 48 -10.80 16.67 2.18
C LEU A 48 -9.69 16.38 3.21
N LEU A 49 -10.00 16.47 4.50
CA LEU A 49 -9.06 16.16 5.57
C LEU A 49 -8.62 14.69 5.54
N LEU A 50 -9.55 13.76 5.32
CA LEU A 50 -9.25 12.34 5.19
C LEU A 50 -8.36 12.05 3.99
N VAL A 51 -8.60 12.71 2.84
CA VAL A 51 -7.75 12.58 1.65
C VAL A 51 -6.33 13.06 1.94
N LEU A 52 -6.16 14.19 2.63
CA LEU A 52 -4.83 14.69 3.01
C LEU A 52 -4.09 13.71 3.92
N VAL A 53 -4.77 13.15 4.91
CA VAL A 53 -4.19 12.13 5.80
C VAL A 53 -3.80 10.88 5.01
N ALA A 54 -4.69 10.36 4.18
CA ALA A 54 -4.45 9.18 3.35
C ALA A 54 -3.26 9.36 2.38
N LEU A 55 -3.16 10.54 1.76
CA LEU A 55 -2.05 10.87 0.89
C LEU A 55 -0.72 10.91 1.66
N LYS A 56 -0.71 11.56 2.84
CA LYS A 56 0.48 11.63 3.68
C LYS A 56 0.92 10.25 4.17
N THR A 57 -0.02 9.38 4.57
CA THR A 57 0.30 8.01 4.98
C THR A 57 0.87 7.19 3.82
N ASN A 58 0.33 7.33 2.61
CA ASN A 58 0.85 6.64 1.42
C ASN A 58 2.26 7.11 1.05
N VAL A 59 2.52 8.42 1.07
CA VAL A 59 3.87 8.97 0.83
C VAL A 59 4.86 8.46 1.88
N THR A 60 4.46 8.41 3.15
CA THR A 60 5.31 7.93 4.24
C THR A 60 5.61 6.43 4.09
N ARG A 61 4.60 5.64 3.72
CA ARG A 61 4.76 4.19 3.48
C ARG A 61 5.70 3.92 2.30
N VAL A 62 5.49 4.59 1.17
CA VAL A 62 6.37 4.45 0.00
C VAL A 62 7.78 4.92 0.33
N GLY A 63 7.93 5.99 1.12
CA GLY A 63 9.23 6.46 1.59
C GLY A 63 9.97 5.45 2.46
N LEU A 64 9.25 4.76 3.36
CA LEU A 64 9.80 3.67 4.18
C LEU A 64 10.20 2.47 3.34
N GLU A 65 9.31 2.00 2.44
CA GLU A 65 9.61 0.89 1.52
C GLU A 65 10.85 1.21 0.66
N LEU A 66 11.01 2.45 0.20
CA LEU A 66 12.21 2.88 -0.53
C LEU A 66 13.47 2.87 0.33
N ALA A 67 13.37 3.27 1.59
CA ALA A 67 14.50 3.29 2.52
C ALA A 67 14.98 1.86 2.82
N ASP A 68 14.06 0.95 3.11
CA ASP A 68 14.36 -0.46 3.37
C ASP A 68 14.99 -1.12 2.14
N LEU A 69 14.41 -0.91 0.95
CA LEU A 69 14.95 -1.43 -0.30
C LEU A 69 16.35 -0.88 -0.62
N LYS A 70 16.63 0.38 -0.26
CA LYS A 70 17.96 0.99 -0.44
C LYS A 70 18.98 0.36 0.50
N GLU A 71 18.61 0.12 1.75
CA GLU A 71 19.48 -0.57 2.71
C GLU A 71 19.78 -2.00 2.27
N GLU A 72 18.77 -2.74 1.82
CA GLU A 72 18.94 -4.10 1.29
C GLU A 72 19.84 -4.09 0.05
N ARG A 73 19.62 -3.16 -0.89
CA ARG A 73 20.48 -2.99 -2.07
C ARG A 73 21.93 -2.72 -1.70
N ASN A 74 22.19 -1.83 -0.74
CA ASN A 74 23.55 -1.53 -0.29
C ASN A 74 24.22 -2.75 0.35
N THR A 75 23.48 -3.45 1.22
CA THR A 75 23.96 -4.67 1.87
C THR A 75 24.30 -5.75 0.85
N LEU A 76 23.43 -5.94 -0.15
CA LEU A 76 23.64 -6.90 -1.22
C LEU A 76 24.84 -6.52 -2.10
N ASN A 77 25.02 -5.23 -2.39
CA ASN A 77 26.15 -4.74 -3.16
C ASN A 77 27.49 -5.00 -2.45
N ILE A 78 27.55 -4.73 -1.13
CA ILE A 78 28.74 -5.03 -0.31
C ILE A 78 29.05 -6.53 -0.31
N LYS A 79 28.03 -7.38 -0.10
CA LYS A 79 28.18 -8.85 -0.16
C LYS A 79 28.70 -9.30 -1.54
N ASN A 80 28.17 -8.73 -2.61
CA ASN A 80 28.58 -9.08 -3.98
C ASN A 80 30.03 -8.66 -4.26
N GLN A 81 30.43 -7.46 -3.85
CA GLN A 81 31.83 -7.03 -3.93
C GLN A 81 32.75 -7.96 -3.14
N LYS A 82 32.40 -8.30 -1.90
CA LYS A 82 33.17 -9.24 -1.08
C LYS A 82 33.33 -10.59 -1.77
N LEU A 83 32.24 -11.16 -2.29
CA LEU A 83 32.26 -12.42 -3.03
C LEU A 83 33.14 -12.35 -4.29
N LYS A 84 33.11 -11.24 -5.03
CA LYS A 84 34.01 -11.04 -6.18
C LYS A 84 35.48 -11.00 -5.75
N THR A 85 35.79 -10.30 -4.67
CA THR A 85 37.15 -10.25 -4.12
C THR A 85 37.60 -11.63 -3.65
N ASP A 86 36.75 -12.35 -2.92
CA ASP A 86 37.07 -13.69 -2.43
C ASP A 86 37.27 -14.66 -3.60
N LYS A 87 36.40 -14.63 -4.61
CA LYS A 87 36.57 -15.40 -5.85
C LYS A 87 37.91 -15.09 -6.52
N SER A 88 38.26 -13.82 -6.67
CA SER A 88 39.54 -13.42 -7.26
C SER A 88 40.73 -13.93 -6.45
N LYS A 89 40.67 -13.84 -5.11
CA LYS A 89 41.70 -14.41 -4.22
C LYS A 89 41.80 -15.93 -4.34
N LEU A 90 40.67 -16.63 -4.47
CA LEU A 90 40.63 -18.08 -4.69
C LEU A 90 41.25 -18.48 -6.04
N GLN A 91 40.95 -17.72 -7.09
CA GLN A 91 41.47 -17.95 -8.44
C GLN A 91 42.88 -17.38 -8.66
N SER A 92 43.49 -16.77 -7.63
CA SER A 92 44.79 -16.14 -7.78
C SER A 92 45.85 -17.19 -8.10
N HIS A 93 46.68 -16.88 -9.08
CA HIS A 93 47.75 -17.76 -9.56
C HIS A 93 48.66 -18.23 -8.42
N GLU A 94 49.05 -17.30 -7.55
CA GLU A 94 49.89 -17.58 -6.37
C GLU A 94 49.27 -18.59 -5.42
N ARG A 95 47.95 -18.51 -5.21
CA ARG A 95 47.25 -19.45 -4.34
C ARG A 95 47.11 -20.83 -4.97
N ILE A 96 46.79 -20.90 -6.27
CA ILE A 96 46.71 -22.18 -6.98
C ILE A 96 48.11 -22.83 -7.02
N LYS A 97 49.15 -22.04 -7.26
CA LYS A 97 50.56 -22.49 -7.26
C LYS A 97 51.01 -23.00 -5.90
N SER A 98 50.75 -22.26 -4.82
CA SER A 98 51.10 -22.71 -3.46
C SER A 98 50.37 -23.99 -3.06
N ILE A 99 49.09 -24.13 -3.41
CA ILE A 99 48.33 -25.37 -3.19
C ILE A 99 48.95 -26.52 -4.00
N ALA A 100 49.22 -26.33 -5.30
CA ALA A 100 49.84 -27.36 -6.13
C ALA A 100 51.17 -27.85 -5.53
N LEU A 101 52.02 -26.92 -5.09
CA LEU A 101 53.29 -27.24 -4.45
C LEU A 101 53.11 -27.98 -3.11
N LEU A 102 52.14 -27.59 -2.29
CA LEU A 102 51.84 -28.27 -1.01
C LEU A 102 51.50 -29.75 -1.21
N TYR A 103 50.79 -30.07 -2.28
CA TYR A 103 50.42 -31.45 -2.63
C TYR A 103 51.48 -32.17 -3.49
N GLY A 104 52.69 -31.60 -3.64
CA GLY A 104 53.77 -32.20 -4.40
C GLY A 104 53.57 -32.17 -5.92
N MET A 105 52.64 -31.36 -6.44
CA MET A 105 52.39 -31.22 -7.87
C MET A 105 53.31 -30.17 -8.49
N LYS A 106 53.75 -30.40 -9.73
CA LYS A 106 54.50 -29.41 -10.51
C LYS A 106 53.53 -28.41 -11.11
N PHE A 107 53.69 -27.13 -10.76
CA PHE A 107 52.88 -26.07 -11.33
C PHE A 107 53.41 -25.67 -12.72
N PRO A 108 52.55 -25.57 -13.77
CA PRO A 108 52.99 -25.37 -15.14
C PRO A 108 53.63 -23.99 -15.35
N GLY A 109 54.74 -23.96 -16.08
CA GLY A 109 55.41 -22.73 -16.51
C GLY A 109 54.85 -22.20 -17.83
N GLN A 110 55.28 -21.01 -18.25
CA GLN A 110 54.87 -20.44 -19.54
C GLN A 110 55.16 -21.35 -20.74
N GLN A 111 56.26 -22.10 -20.72
CA GLN A 111 56.61 -23.04 -21.79
C GLN A 111 55.65 -24.22 -21.87
N ASP A 112 55.19 -24.74 -20.73
CA ASP A 112 54.22 -25.83 -20.67
C ASP A 112 52.85 -25.38 -21.22
N LEU A 113 52.47 -24.13 -20.94
CA LEU A 113 51.25 -23.51 -21.47
C LEU A 113 51.31 -23.29 -22.98
N ILE A 114 52.47 -22.88 -23.52
CA ILE A 114 52.67 -22.69 -24.96
C ILE A 114 52.61 -24.05 -25.68
N ARG A 115 53.23 -25.09 -25.12
CA ARG A 115 53.18 -26.43 -25.70
C ARG A 115 51.74 -26.97 -25.72
N ALA A 116 51.00 -26.88 -24.61
CA ALA A 116 49.61 -27.36 -24.52
C ALA A 116 48.60 -26.59 -25.38
N LYS A 117 48.91 -25.37 -25.84
CA LYS A 117 48.05 -24.59 -26.75
C LYS A 117 48.26 -24.94 -28.23
N ASN A 118 49.43 -25.48 -28.55
CA ASN A 118 49.84 -25.80 -29.93
C ASN A 118 49.65 -27.29 -30.27
N ASP A 119 49.29 -28.12 -29.29
CA ASP A 119 48.77 -29.48 -29.46
C ASP A 119 47.25 -29.44 -29.67
#